data_AF-A0A9K3HYM8-F1
#
_entry.id   AF-A0A9K3HYM8-F1
#
_cell.length_a   1.000
_cell.length_b   1.000
_cell.length_c   1.000
_cell.angle_alpha   90.00
_cell.angle_beta   90.00
_cell.angle_gamma   90.00
#
_symmetry.space_group_name_H-M   'P 1'
#
loop_
_entity.id
_entity.type
_entity.pdbx_description
1 polymer ?
#
loop_
_entity_poly.entity_id
_entity_poly.type
_entity_poly.pdbx_seq_one_letter_code
_entity_poly.pdbx_strand_id
1 'polypeptide(L)'
;MQKQESYTLEKGEATQEFDDDGQIKRTGTWMSASAHIITAVVGSGVLSLTWCLAQLGWIFGSFLLVVFAVISWYTCTLLTNCYRSPHPVTGARNYNYMQAVKTNLGGRQYIICAIAQYGTLIGVSIGYTITSSISMGAIKRSNCFKKYGHDKGCHTLNSPFLLIVACIELVLSQLPNFHKLSFLSIIAAIMSFVYSTIGMGLSIAKIAGAGLPKTSIGMPTREDVSSKDKTWDIFCAIGDIAFAYGFADVLVEIQAYLSLSLYIYVVNTNYCEKKI
;
A
#
# COMPACT_ATOMS: atom_id res chain seq x y z
N MET A 1 -4.84 53.69 -49.56
CA MET A 1 -5.55 52.95 -48.50
C MET A 1 -4.92 51.57 -48.38
N GLN A 2 -3.97 51.40 -47.45
CA GLN A 2 -3.48 50.09 -47.03
C GLN A 2 -3.69 50.02 -45.52
N LYS A 3 -4.57 49.12 -45.10
CA LYS A 3 -5.04 48.96 -43.72
C LYS A 3 -3.96 48.19 -42.95
N GLN A 4 -3.39 48.82 -41.94
CA GLN A 4 -2.52 48.18 -40.95
C GLN A 4 -3.40 47.24 -40.10
N GLU A 5 -3.24 45.93 -40.29
CA GLU A 5 -3.82 44.94 -39.37
C GLU A 5 -2.84 44.71 -38.21
N SER A 6 -3.22 45.26 -37.07
CA SER A 6 -2.63 44.96 -35.77
C SER A 6 -2.87 43.48 -35.45
N TYR A 7 -1.80 42.68 -35.42
CA TYR A 7 -1.82 41.37 -34.79
C TYR A 7 -1.98 41.57 -33.27
N THR A 8 -3.22 41.67 -32.83
CA THR A 8 -3.59 41.47 -31.43
C THR A 8 -3.21 40.05 -31.07
N LEU A 9 -2.20 39.90 -30.21
CA LEU A 9 -1.95 38.71 -29.42
C LEU A 9 -3.25 38.36 -28.70
N GLU A 10 -4.00 37.41 -29.26
CA GLU A 10 -5.07 36.73 -28.58
C GLU A 10 -4.41 36.09 -27.35
N LYS A 11 -4.62 36.70 -26.18
CA LYS A 11 -4.39 36.04 -24.90
C LYS A 11 -5.30 34.83 -24.91
N GLY A 12 -4.77 33.69 -25.37
CA GLY A 12 -5.42 32.41 -25.20
C GLY A 12 -5.80 32.30 -23.74
N GLU A 13 -7.10 32.16 -23.47
CA GLU A 13 -7.61 31.74 -22.19
C GLU A 13 -6.75 30.56 -21.74
N ALA A 14 -6.02 30.73 -20.65
CA ALA A 14 -5.31 29.62 -20.02
C ALA A 14 -6.38 28.57 -19.68
N THR A 15 -6.40 27.51 -20.46
CA THR A 15 -7.40 26.45 -20.47
C THR A 15 -7.52 25.87 -19.07
N GLN A 16 -8.70 26.00 -18.45
CA GLN A 16 -9.03 25.37 -17.15
C GLN A 16 -8.94 23.83 -17.16
N GLU A 17 -8.62 23.25 -18.30
CA GLU A 17 -8.62 21.82 -18.62
C GLU A 17 -7.25 21.15 -18.43
N PHE A 18 -6.15 21.91 -18.37
CA PHE A 18 -4.79 21.38 -18.26
C PHE A 18 -4.06 21.87 -16.99
N ASP A 19 -3.19 21.04 -16.43
CA ASP A 19 -2.26 21.36 -15.33
C ASP A 19 -1.03 22.13 -15.85
N ASP A 20 -0.19 22.63 -14.93
CA ASP A 20 1.05 23.39 -15.24
C ASP A 20 2.12 22.60 -16.02
N ASP A 21 1.96 21.28 -16.14
CA ASP A 21 2.78 20.36 -16.91
C ASP A 21 2.20 20.04 -18.30
N GLY A 22 1.09 20.67 -18.68
CA GLY A 22 0.39 20.46 -19.95
C GLY A 22 -0.42 19.15 -20.02
N GLN A 23 -0.54 18.40 -18.94
CA GLN A 23 -1.41 17.22 -18.86
C GLN A 23 -2.84 17.61 -18.49
N ILE A 24 -3.81 16.72 -18.78
CA ILE A 24 -5.20 16.90 -18.37
C ILE A 24 -5.24 17.13 -16.85
N LYS A 25 -6.02 18.13 -16.43
CA LYS A 25 -6.12 18.55 -15.04
C LYS A 25 -6.51 17.39 -14.13
N ARG A 26 -5.70 17.17 -13.10
CA ARG A 26 -5.89 16.10 -12.14
C ARG A 26 -7.04 16.44 -11.19
N THR A 27 -8.01 15.55 -11.10
CA THR A 27 -9.23 15.71 -10.27
C THR A 27 -9.15 14.96 -8.93
N GLY A 28 -8.00 14.37 -8.60
CA GLY A 28 -7.80 13.62 -7.35
C GLY A 28 -7.99 14.48 -6.10
N THR A 29 -8.73 13.95 -5.13
CA THR A 29 -9.05 14.58 -3.83
C THR A 29 -8.29 13.91 -2.68
N TRP A 30 -8.26 14.52 -1.49
CA TRP A 30 -7.71 13.90 -0.26
C TRP A 30 -8.37 12.56 0.03
N MET A 31 -9.67 12.47 -0.22
CA MET A 31 -10.45 11.26 0.06
C MET A 31 -10.04 10.13 -0.87
N SER A 32 -9.97 10.37 -2.18
CA SER A 32 -9.52 9.34 -3.13
C SER A 32 -8.07 8.95 -2.88
N ALA A 33 -7.19 9.91 -2.58
CA ALA A 33 -5.79 9.64 -2.28
C ALA A 33 -5.62 8.84 -0.99
N SER A 34 -6.35 9.19 0.07
CA SER A 34 -6.33 8.45 1.34
C SER A 34 -6.86 7.04 1.14
N ALA A 35 -7.93 6.86 0.37
CA ALA A 35 -8.45 5.53 0.04
C ALA A 35 -7.43 4.67 -0.73
N HIS A 36 -6.72 5.26 -1.70
CA HIS A 36 -5.63 4.58 -2.42
C HIS A 36 -4.47 4.20 -1.50
N ILE A 37 -4.04 5.10 -0.62
CA ILE A 37 -2.98 4.83 0.36
C ILE A 37 -3.42 3.73 1.34
N ILE A 38 -4.61 3.83 1.92
CA ILE A 38 -5.15 2.81 2.83
C ILE A 38 -5.24 1.46 2.11
N THR A 39 -5.70 1.44 0.86
CA THR A 39 -5.79 0.19 0.08
C THR A 39 -4.42 -0.38 -0.23
N ALA A 40 -3.42 0.46 -0.50
CA ALA A 40 -2.05 0.02 -0.76
C ALA A 40 -1.36 -0.53 0.50
N VAL A 41 -1.62 0.05 1.67
CA VAL A 41 -1.09 -0.38 2.97
C VAL A 41 -1.82 -1.62 3.49
N VAL A 42 -3.15 -1.59 3.44
CA VAL A 42 -4.00 -2.60 4.07
C VAL A 42 -4.22 -3.76 3.11
N GLY A 43 -3.20 -4.61 3.07
CA GLY A 43 -3.10 -5.73 2.14
C GLY A 43 -2.88 -7.09 2.80
N SER A 44 -2.36 -8.00 1.98
CA SER A 44 -1.92 -9.35 2.42
C SER A 44 -0.93 -9.31 3.58
N GLY A 45 -0.02 -8.33 3.62
CA GLY A 45 0.95 -8.18 4.71
C GLY A 45 0.33 -7.89 6.08
N VAL A 46 -0.76 -7.11 6.14
CA VAL A 46 -1.45 -6.81 7.41
C VAL A 46 -2.08 -8.07 8.01
N LEU A 47 -2.57 -8.98 7.16
CA LEU A 47 -3.20 -10.22 7.60
C LEU A 47 -2.23 -11.18 8.30
N SER A 48 -0.93 -11.15 7.97
CA SER A 48 0.09 -11.98 8.63
C SER A 48 0.70 -11.34 9.89
N LEU A 49 0.39 -10.07 10.21
CA LEU A 49 0.96 -9.40 11.39
C LEU A 49 0.63 -10.09 12.71
N THR A 50 -0.55 -10.69 12.82
CA THR A 50 -0.93 -11.46 14.02
C THR A 50 -0.04 -12.69 14.21
N TRP A 51 0.33 -13.37 13.13
CA TRP A 51 1.31 -14.45 13.14
C TRP A 51 2.71 -13.91 13.48
N CYS A 52 3.11 -12.77 12.93
CA CYS A 52 4.40 -12.14 13.26
C CYS A 52 4.52 -11.84 14.76
N LEU A 53 3.50 -11.24 15.38
CA LEU A 53 3.46 -11.02 16.82
C LEU A 53 3.49 -12.33 17.62
N ALA A 54 2.86 -13.39 17.10
CA ALA A 54 2.92 -14.71 17.72
C ALA A 54 4.32 -15.34 17.65
N GLN A 55 5.15 -14.99 16.66
CA GLN A 55 6.53 -15.48 16.57
C GLN A 55 7.53 -14.63 17.35
N LEU A 56 7.37 -13.31 17.31
CA LEU A 56 8.30 -12.33 17.90
C LEU A 56 7.99 -11.99 19.36
N GLY A 57 6.78 -12.32 19.82
CA GLY A 57 6.23 -11.78 21.07
C GLY A 57 5.70 -10.36 20.88
N TRP A 58 4.78 -9.96 21.76
CA TRP A 58 4.07 -8.68 21.59
C TRP A 58 4.98 -7.47 21.80
N ILE A 59 5.97 -7.51 22.71
CA ILE A 59 6.89 -6.38 22.95
C ILE A 59 7.78 -6.13 21.73
N PHE A 60 8.56 -7.14 21.34
CA PHE A 60 9.50 -7.00 20.23
C PHE A 60 8.76 -6.81 18.90
N GLY A 61 7.65 -7.51 18.71
CA GLY A 61 6.78 -7.33 17.55
C GLY A 61 6.20 -5.92 17.46
N SER A 62 5.61 -5.37 18.53
CA SER A 62 5.12 -3.99 18.55
C SER A 62 6.24 -2.96 18.37
N PHE A 63 7.41 -3.19 18.97
CA PHE A 63 8.59 -2.34 18.75
C PHE A 63 8.97 -2.31 17.27
N LEU A 64 9.05 -3.47 16.60
CA LEU A 64 9.34 -3.53 15.17
C LEU A 64 8.28 -2.86 14.31
N LEU A 65 6.97 -3.02 14.64
CA LEU A 65 5.91 -2.28 13.94
C LEU A 65 6.14 -0.76 13.99
N VAL A 66 6.52 -0.22 15.15
CA VAL A 66 6.83 1.21 15.30
C VAL A 66 8.08 1.60 14.48
N VAL A 67 9.14 0.79 14.53
CA VAL A 67 10.37 1.06 13.75
C VAL A 67 10.07 1.11 12.24
N PHE A 68 9.36 0.11 11.70
CA PHE A 68 9.00 0.09 10.28
C PHE A 68 8.01 1.21 9.92
N ALA A 69 7.09 1.58 10.81
CA ALA A 69 6.23 2.75 10.61
C ALA A 69 7.03 4.05 10.48
N VAL A 70 8.05 4.27 11.34
CA VAL A 70 8.93 5.45 11.26
C VAL A 70 9.76 5.44 9.98
N ILE A 71 10.31 4.28 9.59
CA ILE A 71 11.07 4.13 8.34
C ILE A 71 10.18 4.47 7.14
N SER A 72 8.97 3.91 7.08
CA SER A 72 8.03 4.19 5.99
C SER A 72 7.57 5.64 5.98
N TRP A 73 7.27 6.23 7.14
CA TRP A 73 6.95 7.67 7.22
C TRP A 73 8.08 8.53 6.63
N TYR A 74 9.30 8.31 7.08
CA TYR A 74 10.48 9.04 6.59
C TYR A 74 10.67 8.86 5.07
N THR A 75 10.49 7.62 4.59
CA THR A 75 10.60 7.29 3.16
C THR A 75 9.53 8.00 2.35
N CYS A 76 8.27 7.98 2.78
CA CYS A 76 7.17 8.71 2.16
C CYS A 76 7.44 10.21 2.09
N THR A 77 7.99 10.82 3.15
CA THR A 77 8.38 12.23 3.15
C THR A 77 9.47 12.53 2.13
N LEU A 78 10.49 11.68 2.01
CA LEU A 78 11.53 11.83 0.99
C LEU A 78 10.95 11.74 -0.42
N LEU A 79 10.14 10.72 -0.71
CA LEU A 79 9.54 10.53 -2.04
C LEU A 79 8.61 11.69 -2.41
N THR A 80 7.86 12.22 -1.44
CA THR A 80 6.98 13.40 -1.63
C THR A 80 7.78 14.65 -2.01
N ASN A 81 8.96 14.83 -1.40
CA ASN A 81 9.86 15.94 -1.73
C ASN A 81 10.51 15.75 -3.11
N CYS A 82 10.72 14.51 -3.55
CA CYS A 82 11.25 14.18 -4.88
C CYS A 82 10.19 14.19 -5.98
N TYR A 83 8.92 14.42 -5.67
CA TYR A 83 7.84 14.47 -6.66
C TYR A 83 8.07 15.57 -7.71
N ARG A 84 8.60 16.72 -7.32
CA ARG A 84 9.06 17.77 -8.24
C ARG A 84 10.54 18.05 -8.10
N SER A 85 11.24 18.16 -9.22
CA SER A 85 12.68 18.45 -9.26
C SER A 85 13.01 19.38 -10.42
N PRO A 86 14.01 20.29 -10.31
CA PRO A 86 14.89 20.52 -9.14
C PRO A 86 14.28 21.44 -8.07
N HIS A 87 13.15 22.10 -8.34
CA HIS A 87 12.49 23.00 -7.40
C HIS A 87 11.13 22.44 -6.94
N PRO A 88 10.76 22.52 -5.66
CA PRO A 88 9.55 21.84 -5.14
C PRO A 88 8.23 22.38 -5.70
N VAL A 89 8.19 23.62 -6.17
CA VAL A 89 6.97 24.25 -6.71
C VAL A 89 6.99 24.33 -8.25
N THR A 90 8.14 24.68 -8.82
CA THR A 90 8.29 24.99 -10.26
C THR A 90 9.07 23.92 -11.02
N GLY A 91 9.57 22.90 -10.32
CA GLY A 91 10.25 21.77 -10.94
C GLY A 91 9.31 20.91 -11.76
N ALA A 92 9.88 20.14 -12.69
CA ALA A 92 9.15 19.16 -13.45
C ALA A 92 8.62 18.06 -12.51
N ARG A 93 7.38 17.62 -12.75
CA ARG A 93 6.76 16.52 -12.00
C ARG A 93 7.32 15.18 -12.45
N ASN A 94 7.63 14.33 -11.48
CA ASN A 94 7.98 12.93 -11.68
C ASN A 94 6.72 12.08 -11.48
N TYR A 95 6.32 11.33 -12.51
CA TYR A 95 5.04 10.62 -12.52
C TYR A 95 5.12 9.21 -11.91
N ASN A 96 6.31 8.65 -11.89
CA ASN A 96 6.60 7.36 -11.30
C ASN A 96 7.93 7.43 -10.54
N TYR A 97 8.12 6.49 -9.63
CA TYR A 97 9.32 6.38 -8.81
C TYR A 97 10.60 6.38 -9.67
N MET A 98 10.57 5.70 -10.82
CA MET A 98 11.75 5.58 -11.68
C MET A 98 12.20 6.91 -12.26
N GLN A 99 11.24 7.74 -12.67
CA GLN A 99 11.50 9.08 -13.15
C GLN A 99 12.05 9.95 -12.02
N ALA A 100 11.52 9.84 -10.81
CA ALA A 100 12.03 10.58 -9.65
C ALA A 100 13.48 10.21 -9.35
N VAL A 101 13.82 8.91 -9.36
CA VAL A 101 15.20 8.44 -9.16
C VAL A 101 16.10 8.91 -10.31
N LYS A 102 15.66 8.78 -11.57
CA LYS A 102 16.45 9.20 -12.73
C LYS A 102 16.75 10.70 -12.73
N THR A 103 15.76 11.53 -12.37
CA THR A 103 15.91 12.99 -12.33
C THR A 103 16.81 13.47 -11.19
N ASN A 104 16.77 12.82 -10.02
CA ASN A 104 17.53 13.26 -8.83
C ASN A 104 18.91 12.63 -8.70
N LEU A 105 19.05 11.34 -9.05
CA LEU A 105 20.28 10.55 -8.82
C LEU A 105 21.02 10.25 -10.12
N GLY A 106 20.28 10.05 -11.23
CA GLY A 106 20.85 9.78 -12.55
C GLY A 106 21.68 8.49 -12.63
N GLY A 107 22.49 8.38 -13.70
CA GLY A 107 23.51 7.34 -13.86
C GLY A 107 22.98 5.90 -13.84
N ARG A 108 23.70 4.99 -13.15
CA ARG A 108 23.31 3.57 -13.00
C ARG A 108 22.35 3.32 -11.82
N GLN A 109 22.13 4.32 -10.97
CA GLN A 109 21.35 4.14 -9.75
C GLN A 109 19.87 3.91 -10.05
N TYR A 110 19.31 4.60 -11.06
CA TYR A 110 17.93 4.34 -11.47
C TYR A 110 17.72 2.89 -11.93
N ILE A 111 18.71 2.27 -12.59
CA ILE A 111 18.59 0.86 -13.03
C ILE A 111 18.53 -0.08 -11.83
N ILE A 112 19.38 0.13 -10.82
CA ILE A 112 19.40 -0.69 -9.60
C ILE A 112 18.09 -0.53 -8.83
N CYS A 113 17.62 0.71 -8.67
CA CYS A 113 16.34 1.01 -8.06
C CYS A 113 15.16 0.42 -8.86
N ALA A 114 15.24 0.35 -10.18
CA ALA A 114 14.23 -0.31 -11.02
C ALA A 114 14.14 -1.79 -10.76
N ILE A 115 15.29 -2.47 -10.74
CA ILE A 115 15.35 -3.91 -10.48
C ILE A 115 14.75 -4.21 -9.09
N ALA A 116 15.10 -3.40 -8.08
CA ALA A 116 14.54 -3.54 -6.74
C ALA A 116 13.02 -3.30 -6.72
N GLN A 117 12.54 -2.18 -7.30
CA GLN A 117 11.12 -1.82 -7.30
C GLN A 117 10.28 -2.88 -8.03
N TYR A 118 10.67 -3.28 -9.24
CA TYR A 118 9.93 -4.30 -10.00
C TYR A 118 9.98 -5.66 -9.31
N GLY A 119 11.10 -6.02 -8.67
CA GLY A 119 11.20 -7.24 -7.86
C GLY A 119 10.18 -7.23 -6.72
N THR A 120 10.09 -6.12 -5.98
CA THR A 120 9.09 -5.94 -4.91
C THR A 120 7.68 -6.03 -5.46
N LEU A 121 7.35 -5.32 -6.55
CA LEU A 121 6.01 -5.33 -7.14
C LEU A 121 5.59 -6.72 -7.62
N ILE A 122 6.49 -7.51 -8.21
CA ILE A 122 6.22 -8.91 -8.57
C ILE A 122 5.92 -9.74 -7.33
N GLY A 123 6.75 -9.62 -6.28
CA GLY A 123 6.56 -10.33 -5.02
C GLY A 123 5.23 -9.98 -4.35
N VAL A 124 4.88 -8.69 -4.32
CA VAL A 124 3.60 -8.18 -3.82
C VAL A 124 2.44 -8.83 -4.58
N SER A 125 2.45 -8.78 -5.92
CA SER A 125 1.41 -9.39 -6.75
C SER A 125 1.21 -10.87 -6.43
N ILE A 126 2.29 -11.66 -6.38
CA ILE A 126 2.23 -13.08 -6.01
C ILE A 126 1.61 -13.26 -4.61
N GLY A 127 2.04 -12.45 -3.64
CA GLY A 127 1.52 -12.49 -2.27
C GLY A 127 0.01 -12.20 -2.20
N TYR A 128 -0.47 -11.22 -2.96
CA TYR A 128 -1.91 -10.93 -3.07
C TYR A 128 -2.69 -12.06 -3.73
N THR A 129 -2.17 -12.66 -4.81
CA THR A 129 -2.81 -13.80 -5.48
C THR A 129 -2.97 -14.98 -4.52
N ILE A 130 -1.89 -15.35 -3.81
CA ILE A 130 -1.89 -16.47 -2.86
C ILE A 130 -2.84 -16.20 -1.70
N THR A 131 -2.74 -15.02 -1.07
CA THR A 131 -3.54 -14.67 0.12
C THR A 131 -5.03 -14.62 -0.19
N SER A 132 -5.40 -14.04 -1.34
CA SER A 132 -6.79 -14.00 -1.80
C SER A 132 -7.34 -15.41 -2.03
N SER A 133 -6.53 -16.30 -2.60
CA SER A 133 -6.90 -17.68 -2.88
C SER A 133 -7.12 -18.50 -1.62
N ILE A 134 -6.24 -18.35 -0.63
CA ILE A 134 -6.39 -18.99 0.69
C ILE A 134 -7.66 -18.47 1.37
N SER A 135 -7.92 -17.16 1.31
CA SER A 135 -9.10 -16.53 1.90
C SER A 135 -10.40 -17.06 1.27
N MET A 136 -10.46 -17.19 -0.06
CA MET A 136 -11.60 -17.79 -0.77
C MET A 136 -11.80 -19.26 -0.40
N GLY A 137 -10.71 -20.02 -0.29
CA GLY A 137 -10.73 -21.40 0.19
C GLY A 137 -11.30 -21.52 1.61
N ALA A 138 -10.91 -20.62 2.51
CA ALA A 138 -11.41 -20.56 3.88
C ALA A 138 -12.92 -20.23 3.93
N ILE A 139 -13.40 -19.32 3.09
CA ILE A 139 -14.83 -19.00 2.98
C ILE A 139 -15.62 -20.22 2.52
N LYS A 140 -15.17 -20.91 1.46
CA LYS A 140 -15.83 -22.12 0.97
C LYS A 140 -15.88 -23.22 2.03
N ARG A 141 -14.78 -23.39 2.78
CA ARG A 141 -14.71 -24.34 3.90
C ARG A 141 -15.67 -23.97 5.03
N SER A 142 -15.75 -22.69 5.40
CA SER A 142 -16.69 -22.19 6.40
C SER A 142 -18.16 -22.46 6.00
N ASN A 143 -18.51 -22.18 4.74
CA ASN A 143 -19.85 -22.47 4.20
C ASN A 143 -20.18 -23.98 4.22
N CYS A 144 -19.19 -24.84 3.98
CA CYS A 144 -19.34 -26.29 4.08
C CYS A 144 -19.65 -26.72 5.52
N PHE A 145 -18.88 -26.25 6.51
CA PHE A 145 -19.13 -26.57 7.92
C PHE A 145 -20.49 -26.06 8.40
N LYS A 146 -20.91 -24.87 7.97
CA LYS A 146 -22.24 -24.33 8.28
C LYS A 146 -23.37 -25.22 7.74
N LYS A 147 -23.18 -25.86 6.58
CA LYS A 147 -24.21 -26.66 5.90
C LYS A 147 -24.24 -28.11 6.37
N TYR A 148 -23.09 -28.72 6.61
CA TYR A 148 -22.96 -30.16 6.83
C TYR A 148 -22.51 -30.54 8.25
N GLY A 149 -22.21 -29.56 9.10
CA GLY A 149 -21.67 -29.76 10.45
C GLY A 149 -20.14 -29.94 10.46
N HIS A 150 -19.53 -29.80 11.63
CA HIS A 150 -18.08 -29.92 11.82
C HIS A 150 -17.57 -31.37 11.73
N ASP A 151 -18.46 -32.35 11.81
CA ASP A 151 -18.13 -33.78 11.79
C ASP A 151 -17.85 -34.33 10.37
N LYS A 152 -18.05 -33.51 9.33
CA LYS A 152 -17.80 -33.87 7.93
C LYS A 152 -16.46 -33.30 7.45
N GLY A 153 -15.70 -34.12 6.71
CA GLY A 153 -14.44 -33.72 6.09
C GLY A 153 -14.63 -32.68 4.99
N CYS A 154 -14.65 -31.39 5.34
CA CYS A 154 -14.70 -30.27 4.40
C CYS A 154 -13.28 -29.91 3.92
N HIS A 155 -12.75 -30.67 2.96
CA HIS A 155 -11.50 -30.34 2.27
C HIS A 155 -11.76 -29.39 1.10
N THR A 156 -10.99 -28.31 1.01
CA THR A 156 -11.06 -27.35 -0.10
C THR A 156 -9.67 -27.17 -0.68
N LEU A 157 -9.54 -27.36 -2.00
CA LEU A 157 -8.30 -27.08 -2.73
C LEU A 157 -8.24 -25.59 -3.06
N ASN A 158 -7.07 -24.97 -2.86
CA ASN A 158 -6.85 -23.55 -3.14
C ASN A 158 -6.43 -23.28 -4.59
N SER A 159 -5.87 -24.26 -5.30
CA SER A 159 -5.41 -24.14 -6.69
C SER A 159 -6.42 -23.54 -7.67
N PRO A 160 -7.72 -23.90 -7.67
CA PRO A 160 -8.69 -23.27 -8.56
C PRO A 160 -8.91 -21.78 -8.23
N PHE A 161 -8.86 -21.39 -6.95
CA PHE A 161 -8.98 -19.99 -6.56
C PHE A 161 -7.76 -19.17 -7.00
N LEU A 162 -6.57 -19.77 -6.99
CA LEU A 162 -5.34 -19.15 -7.50
C LEU A 162 -5.46 -18.76 -8.97
N LEU A 163 -5.95 -19.69 -9.80
CA LEU A 163 -6.20 -19.39 -11.22
C LEU A 163 -7.26 -18.30 -11.40
N ILE A 164 -8.35 -18.34 -10.62
CA ILE A 164 -9.41 -17.34 -10.71
C ILE A 164 -8.89 -15.94 -10.35
N VAL A 165 -8.17 -15.81 -9.23
CA VAL A 165 -7.61 -14.52 -8.79
C VAL A 165 -6.60 -13.99 -9.80
N ALA A 166 -5.71 -14.84 -10.30
CA ALA A 166 -4.73 -14.46 -11.32
C ALA A 166 -5.41 -13.95 -12.61
N CYS A 167 -6.47 -14.61 -13.07
CA CYS A 167 -7.25 -14.15 -14.23
C CYS A 167 -7.90 -12.77 -13.97
N ILE A 168 -8.43 -12.54 -12.78
CA ILE A 168 -9.01 -11.24 -12.41
C ILE A 168 -7.93 -10.16 -12.38
N GLU A 169 -6.77 -10.42 -11.79
CA GLU A 169 -5.62 -9.50 -11.75
C GLU A 169 -5.13 -9.15 -13.16
N LEU A 170 -5.06 -10.13 -14.07
CA LEU A 170 -4.71 -9.90 -15.47
C LEU A 170 -5.72 -8.99 -16.17
N VAL A 171 -7.03 -9.19 -15.97
CA VAL A 171 -8.06 -8.32 -16.55
C VAL A 171 -7.99 -6.91 -15.96
N LEU A 172 -7.85 -6.78 -14.63
CA LEU A 172 -7.76 -5.49 -13.95
C LEU A 172 -6.50 -4.71 -14.34
N SER A 173 -5.39 -5.41 -14.63
CA SER A 173 -4.14 -4.77 -15.09
C SER A 173 -4.28 -4.04 -16.43
N GLN A 174 -5.33 -4.34 -17.22
CA GLN A 174 -5.59 -3.66 -18.49
C GLN A 174 -6.26 -2.28 -18.31
N LEU A 175 -6.64 -1.89 -17.08
CA LEU A 175 -7.28 -0.60 -16.80
C LEU A 175 -6.22 0.51 -16.68
N PRO A 176 -6.13 1.45 -17.64
CA PRO A 176 -4.98 2.35 -17.76
C PRO A 176 -5.06 3.61 -16.86
N ASN A 177 -6.04 3.72 -15.95
CA ASN A 177 -6.23 4.96 -15.19
C ASN A 177 -6.71 4.73 -13.75
N PHE A 178 -5.91 5.19 -12.78
CA PHE A 178 -6.21 5.15 -11.34
C PHE A 178 -7.52 5.85 -10.97
N HIS A 179 -7.97 6.84 -11.75
CA HIS A 179 -9.28 7.47 -11.54
C HIS A 179 -10.43 6.45 -11.66
N LYS A 180 -10.30 5.45 -12.53
CA LYS A 180 -11.30 4.36 -12.65
C LYS A 180 -11.25 3.39 -11.48
N LEU A 181 -10.13 3.36 -10.74
CA LEU A 181 -9.92 2.50 -9.58
C LEU A 181 -10.28 3.18 -8.25
N SER A 182 -10.44 4.50 -8.21
CA SER A 182 -10.77 5.23 -6.98
C SER A 182 -12.00 4.68 -6.27
N PHE A 183 -13.03 4.28 -7.01
CA PHE A 183 -14.21 3.64 -6.43
C PHE A 183 -13.89 2.29 -5.77
N LEU A 184 -13.08 1.47 -6.43
CA LEU A 184 -12.65 0.18 -5.92
C LEU A 184 -11.81 0.34 -4.64
N SER A 185 -10.90 1.31 -4.60
CA SER A 185 -10.09 1.64 -3.43
C SER A 185 -10.92 2.14 -2.25
N ILE A 186 -11.99 2.90 -2.49
CA ILE A 186 -12.91 3.31 -1.41
C ILE A 186 -13.60 2.07 -0.80
N ILE A 187 -14.10 1.14 -1.64
CA ILE A 187 -14.69 -0.10 -1.15
C ILE A 187 -13.66 -0.92 -0.36
N ALA A 188 -12.44 -1.07 -0.90
CA ALA A 188 -11.37 -1.82 -0.24
C ALA A 188 -10.99 -1.21 1.12
N ALA A 189 -10.93 0.12 1.22
CA ALA A 189 -10.71 0.83 2.47
C ALA A 189 -11.86 0.59 3.47
N ILE A 190 -13.12 0.65 3.05
CA ILE A 190 -14.28 0.35 3.91
C ILE A 190 -14.21 -1.09 4.42
N MET A 191 -14.00 -2.06 3.52
CA MET A 191 -13.85 -3.47 3.88
C MET A 191 -12.70 -3.69 4.88
N SER A 192 -11.63 -2.90 4.74
CA SER A 192 -10.48 -2.94 5.63
C SER A 192 -10.81 -2.56 7.07
N PHE A 193 -11.56 -1.47 7.26
CA PHE A 193 -12.06 -1.09 8.57
C PHE A 193 -13.07 -2.10 9.12
N VAL A 194 -13.93 -2.65 8.28
CA VAL A 194 -14.92 -3.65 8.70
C VAL A 194 -14.24 -4.92 9.23
N TYR A 195 -13.29 -5.51 8.49
CA TYR A 195 -12.65 -6.73 8.97
C TYR A 195 -11.79 -6.46 10.22
N SER A 196 -11.15 -5.29 10.31
CA SER A 196 -10.33 -4.91 11.47
C SER A 196 -11.20 -4.74 12.73
N THR A 197 -12.37 -4.12 12.60
CA THR A 197 -13.32 -3.99 13.73
C THR A 197 -13.90 -5.33 14.15
N ILE A 198 -14.22 -6.23 13.21
CA ILE A 198 -14.64 -7.60 13.53
C ILE A 198 -13.52 -8.34 14.27
N GLY A 199 -12.28 -8.28 13.78
CA GLY A 199 -11.12 -8.92 14.42
C GLY A 199 -10.87 -8.41 15.83
N MET A 200 -10.97 -7.09 16.04
CA MET A 200 -10.87 -6.46 17.35
C MET A 200 -12.01 -6.91 18.28
N GLY A 201 -13.27 -6.89 17.80
CA GLY A 201 -14.43 -7.31 18.58
C GLY A 201 -14.37 -8.77 19.02
N LEU A 202 -13.99 -9.68 18.11
CA LEU A 202 -13.79 -11.10 18.42
C LEU A 202 -12.65 -11.31 19.43
N SER A 203 -11.57 -10.53 19.33
CA SER A 203 -10.45 -10.59 20.28
C SER A 203 -10.87 -10.14 21.68
N ILE A 204 -11.62 -9.04 21.78
CA ILE A 204 -12.16 -8.55 23.07
C ILE A 204 -13.12 -9.58 23.67
N ALA A 205 -14.05 -10.11 22.88
CA ALA A 205 -15.00 -11.13 23.33
C ALA A 205 -14.30 -12.38 23.88
N LYS A 206 -13.21 -12.81 23.22
CA LYS A 206 -12.39 -13.94 23.68
C LYS A 206 -11.72 -13.68 25.03
N ILE A 207 -11.17 -12.48 25.24
CA ILE A 207 -10.53 -12.09 26.51
C ILE A 207 -11.58 -11.99 27.63
N ALA A 208 -12.77 -11.45 27.33
CA ALA A 208 -13.85 -11.33 28.29
C ALA A 208 -14.41 -12.69 28.73
N GLY A 209 -14.49 -13.67 27.81
CA GLY A 209 -15.04 -15.00 28.10
C GLY A 209 -14.07 -15.99 28.72
N ALA A 210 -12.78 -15.94 28.38
CA ALA A 210 -11.78 -16.92 28.81
C ALA A 210 -10.80 -16.40 29.88
N GLY A 211 -10.91 -15.13 30.27
CA GLY A 211 -9.94 -14.45 31.13
C GLY A 211 -8.67 -14.03 30.40
N LEU A 212 -7.78 -13.31 31.10
CA LEU A 212 -6.51 -12.85 30.54
C LEU A 212 -5.62 -14.06 30.21
N PRO A 213 -5.23 -14.26 28.94
CA PRO A 213 -4.26 -15.30 28.60
C PRO A 213 -2.93 -15.00 29.29
N LYS A 214 -2.14 -16.04 29.61
CA LYS A 214 -0.76 -15.86 30.08
C LYS A 214 0.04 -15.15 28.99
N THR A 215 0.34 -13.87 29.19
CA THR A 215 1.17 -13.09 28.28
C THR A 215 2.63 -13.38 28.59
N SER A 216 3.37 -13.87 27.59
CA SER A 216 4.83 -13.96 27.70
C SER A 216 5.42 -12.61 27.34
N ILE A 217 6.30 -12.09 28.20
CA ILE A 217 7.12 -10.89 27.95
C ILE A 217 8.18 -11.20 26.87
N GLY A 218 8.62 -12.45 26.78
CA GLY A 218 9.59 -12.92 25.78
C GLY A 218 8.94 -13.62 24.59
N MET A 219 9.74 -13.89 23.56
CA MET A 219 9.35 -14.76 22.44
C MET A 219 8.78 -16.08 22.97
N PRO A 220 7.58 -16.50 22.53
CA PRO A 220 6.99 -17.72 23.01
C PRO A 220 7.94 -18.90 22.75
N THR A 221 8.19 -19.67 23.80
CA THR A 221 8.90 -20.95 23.72
C THR A 221 7.92 -22.02 23.29
N ARG A 222 7.99 -22.40 22.01
CA ARG A 222 7.37 -23.63 21.49
C ARG A 222 8.32 -24.78 21.77
N GLU A 223 7.93 -25.67 22.69
CA GLU A 223 8.74 -26.83 23.11
C GLU A 223 8.87 -27.89 22.00
N ASP A 224 8.02 -27.82 20.98
CA ASP A 224 7.91 -28.75 19.86
C ASP A 224 8.68 -28.32 18.60
N VAL A 225 9.40 -27.19 18.62
CA VAL A 225 10.05 -26.62 17.43
C VAL A 225 11.58 -26.58 17.58
N SER A 226 12.30 -27.03 16.55
CA SER A 226 13.76 -26.97 16.50
C SER A 226 14.27 -25.53 16.57
N SER A 227 15.44 -25.31 17.17
CA SER A 227 16.03 -23.97 17.27
C SER A 227 16.24 -23.31 15.90
N LYS A 228 16.51 -24.10 14.85
CA LYS A 228 16.68 -23.59 13.48
C LYS A 228 15.38 -23.05 12.91
N ASP A 229 14.29 -23.79 13.08
CA ASP A 229 12.96 -23.40 12.58
C ASP A 229 12.46 -22.18 13.33
N LYS A 230 12.74 -22.09 14.64
CA LYS A 230 12.44 -20.90 15.44
C LYS A 230 13.18 -19.66 14.92
N THR A 231 14.48 -19.79 14.61
CA THR A 231 15.25 -18.68 14.03
C THR A 231 14.72 -18.28 12.66
N TRP A 232 14.36 -19.26 11.83
CA TRP A 232 13.77 -19.02 10.51
C TRP A 232 12.43 -18.26 10.62
N ASP A 233 11.53 -18.70 11.51
CA ASP A 233 10.25 -18.05 11.76
C ASP A 233 10.41 -16.58 12.20
N ILE A 234 11.44 -16.27 13.00
CA ILE A 234 11.75 -14.89 13.40
C ILE A 234 12.13 -14.05 12.19
N PHE A 235 13.02 -14.55 11.31
CA PHE A 235 13.42 -13.84 10.10
C PHE A 235 12.24 -13.65 9.14
N CYS A 236 11.40 -14.67 8.98
CA CYS A 236 10.16 -14.57 8.20
C CYS A 236 9.22 -13.52 8.80
N ALA A 237 9.01 -13.51 10.11
CA ALA A 237 8.16 -12.52 10.77
C ALA A 237 8.68 -11.07 10.61
N ILE A 238 10.00 -10.85 10.66
CA ILE A 238 10.59 -9.54 10.40
C ILE A 238 10.37 -9.14 8.93
N GLY A 239 10.56 -10.07 7.99
CA GLY A 239 10.32 -9.87 6.57
C GLY A 239 8.86 -9.53 6.26
N ASP A 240 7.91 -10.24 6.87
CA ASP A 240 6.48 -10.00 6.74
C ASP A 240 6.06 -8.63 7.29
N ILE A 241 6.63 -8.20 8.43
CA ILE A 241 6.44 -6.85 8.95
C ILE A 241 6.97 -5.82 7.93
N ALA A 242 8.19 -6.00 7.42
CA ALA A 242 8.76 -5.10 6.42
C ALA A 242 7.87 -4.99 5.17
N PHE A 243 7.35 -6.13 4.70
CA PHE A 243 6.43 -6.23 3.58
C PHE A 243 5.11 -5.47 3.82
N ALA A 244 4.53 -5.55 5.02
CA ALA A 244 3.30 -4.83 5.37
C ALA A 244 3.45 -3.29 5.28
N TYR A 245 4.68 -2.79 5.35
CA TYR A 245 5.02 -1.36 5.27
C TYR A 245 5.58 -0.94 3.90
N GLY A 246 5.69 -1.86 2.93
CA GLY A 246 6.31 -1.68 1.61
C GLY A 246 5.45 -0.99 0.55
N PHE A 247 4.60 -0.03 0.92
CA PHE A 247 3.71 0.67 -0.02
C PHE A 247 4.32 1.94 -0.63
N ALA A 248 5.48 2.38 -0.15
CA ALA A 248 6.09 3.65 -0.57
C ALA A 248 6.40 3.69 -2.07
N ASP A 249 6.67 2.55 -2.69
CA ASP A 249 7.00 2.43 -4.11
C ASP A 249 5.88 2.91 -5.06
N VAL A 250 4.62 2.76 -4.64
CA VAL A 250 3.44 3.23 -5.40
C VAL A 250 2.99 4.63 -5.01
N LEU A 251 3.60 5.23 -3.97
CA LEU A 251 3.20 6.53 -3.45
C LEU A 251 3.39 7.65 -4.49
N VAL A 252 4.50 7.64 -5.24
CA VAL A 252 4.78 8.67 -6.26
C VAL A 252 3.73 8.65 -7.36
N GLU A 253 3.26 7.46 -7.74
CA GLU A 253 2.20 7.30 -8.72
C GLU A 253 0.87 7.83 -8.17
N ILE A 254 0.51 7.50 -6.92
CA ILE A 254 -0.69 8.06 -6.26
C ILE A 254 -0.61 9.59 -6.20
N GLN A 255 0.56 10.16 -5.88
CA GLN A 255 0.82 11.60 -5.85
C GLN A 255 0.72 12.24 -7.23
N ALA A 256 1.11 11.51 -8.28
CA ALA A 256 0.95 11.96 -9.65
C ALA A 256 -0.51 12.08 -10.10
N TYR A 257 -1.50 11.60 -9.33
CA TYR A 257 -2.94 11.79 -9.62
C TYR A 257 -3.62 12.83 -8.71
N LEU A 258 -2.93 13.35 -7.69
CA LEU A 258 -3.45 14.36 -6.79
C LEU A 258 -3.49 15.74 -7.45
N SER A 259 -4.48 16.56 -7.07
CA SER A 259 -4.54 17.95 -7.49
C SER A 259 -3.40 18.78 -6.90
N LEU A 260 -2.87 19.71 -7.70
CA LEU A 260 -1.72 20.56 -7.35
C LEU A 260 -1.90 21.34 -6.03
N SER A 261 -3.11 21.84 -5.77
CA SER A 261 -3.45 22.61 -4.57
C SER A 261 -3.29 21.79 -3.28
N LEU A 262 -3.50 20.48 -3.35
CA LEU A 262 -3.36 19.57 -2.22
C LEU A 262 -1.89 19.26 -1.89
N TYR A 263 -1.07 19.07 -2.92
CA TYR A 263 0.37 18.85 -2.77
C TYR A 263 1.06 20.02 -2.06
N ILE A 264 0.74 21.26 -2.46
CA ILE A 264 1.30 22.47 -1.84
C ILE A 264 0.99 22.52 -0.33
N TYR A 265 -0.17 22.02 0.11
CA TYR A 265 -0.55 22.00 1.52
C TYR A 265 0.27 20.98 2.36
N VAL A 266 0.53 19.79 1.80
CA VAL A 266 1.39 18.76 2.45
C VAL A 266 2.87 19.13 2.41
N VAL A 267 3.33 19.81 1.37
CA VAL A 267 4.71 20.31 1.31
C VAL A 267 4.89 21.51 2.23
N ASN A 268 3.97 22.48 2.27
CA ASN A 268 4.10 23.65 3.16
C ASN A 268 4.11 23.28 4.64
N THR A 269 3.39 22.23 5.06
CA THR A 269 3.44 21.74 6.45
C THR A 269 4.82 21.20 6.82
N ASN A 270 5.50 20.50 5.91
CA ASN A 270 6.88 20.01 6.13
C ASN A 270 7.95 21.10 6.02
N TYR A 271 7.71 22.19 5.27
CA TYR A 271 8.64 23.31 5.16
C TYR A 271 8.46 24.38 6.25
N CYS A 272 7.29 24.46 6.90
CA CYS A 272 7.08 25.35 8.06
C CYS A 272 7.96 24.94 9.26
N GLU A 273 8.34 23.66 9.37
CA GLU A 273 9.31 23.19 10.38
C GLU A 273 10.78 23.48 10.03
N LYS A 274 11.11 23.83 8.78
CA LYS A 274 12.49 24.16 8.36
C LYS A 274 12.77 25.66 8.28
N LYS A 275 11.88 26.50 8.83
CA LYS A 275 12.02 27.96 8.84
C LYS A 275 11.89 28.59 10.24
N ILE A 276 12.23 27.85 11.29
CA ILE A 276 12.47 28.38 12.64
C ILE A 276 13.90 28.03 13.05
#